data_AF-A0A6I9MXV1-F1
#
_entry.id   AF-A0A6I9MXV1-F1
#
_cell.length_a   1.000
_cell.length_b   1.000
_cell.length_c   1.000
_cell.angle_alpha   90.00
_cell.angle_beta   90.00
_cell.angle_gamma   90.00
#
_symmetry.space_group_name_H-M   'P 1'
#
loop_
_entity.id
_entity.type
_entity.pdbx_description
1 polymer ?
#
loop_
_entity_poly.entity_id
_entity_poly.type
_entity_poly.pdbx_seq_one_letter_code
_entity_poly.pdbx_strand_id
1 'polypeptide(L)'
;MALTRLFPLLSLLLLFIPLSTLGQRYRNYQQLQQKQQQQLHLGNYESFSPTCQLGREGELLCDQCQPGYTGPRCDRCSNGFFGRPSEPGGSCQPCDCHDNLDLSIPGSCDPITGQCLLCRQGYGGSSCDSCADGYHGDAITAKNCQRE
;
A
#
# COMPACT_ATOMS: atom_id res chain seq x y z
N MET A 1 -16.80 49.12 -42.21
CA MET A 1 -17.47 49.49 -40.94
C MET A 1 -18.49 48.39 -40.68
N ALA A 2 -18.59 47.68 -39.57
CA ALA A 2 -18.05 47.81 -38.23
C ALA A 2 -18.08 46.41 -37.59
N LEU A 3 -16.93 45.90 -37.15
CA LEU A 3 -16.85 44.66 -36.36
C LEU A 3 -15.89 44.82 -35.16
N THR A 4 -15.69 46.06 -34.70
CA THR A 4 -14.72 46.42 -33.65
C THR A 4 -15.33 47.06 -32.41
N ARG A 5 -16.64 46.93 -32.17
CA ARG A 5 -17.34 47.67 -31.09
C ARG A 5 -18.10 46.82 -30.05
N LEU A 6 -17.68 45.58 -29.81
CA LEU A 6 -18.19 44.78 -28.68
C LEU A 6 -17.12 44.42 -27.63
N PHE A 7 -15.85 44.77 -27.86
CA PHE A 7 -14.75 44.49 -26.93
C PHE A 7 -14.58 45.44 -25.72
N PRO A 8 -15.07 46.71 -25.67
CA PRO A 8 -14.70 47.59 -24.55
C PRO A 8 -15.57 47.37 -23.30
N LEU A 9 -16.75 46.75 -23.42
CA LEU A 9 -17.66 46.56 -22.28
C LEU A 9 -17.29 45.36 -21.40
N LEU A 10 -16.67 44.31 -21.98
CA LEU A 10 -16.17 43.17 -21.21
C LEU A 10 -14.89 43.53 -20.42
N SER A 11 -14.09 44.47 -20.93
CA SER A 11 -12.87 44.98 -20.30
C SER A 11 -13.16 45.91 -19.10
N LEU A 12 -14.24 46.70 -19.14
CA LEU A 12 -14.61 47.58 -18.03
C LEU A 12 -15.17 46.81 -16.82
N LEU A 13 -15.84 45.67 -17.02
CA LEU A 13 -16.41 44.86 -15.94
C LEU A 13 -15.36 44.30 -14.97
N LEU A 14 -14.12 44.09 -15.42
CA LEU A 14 -13.01 43.62 -14.59
C LEU A 14 -12.45 44.70 -13.65
N LEU A 15 -12.64 45.99 -13.98
CA LEU A 15 -12.17 47.13 -13.17
C LEU A 15 -13.10 47.42 -11.97
N PHE A 16 -14.33 46.92 -11.98
CA PHE A 16 -15.29 47.06 -10.89
C PHE A 16 -15.28 45.90 -9.88
N ILE A 17 -14.44 44.88 -10.10
CA ILE A 17 -14.25 43.79 -9.14
C ILE A 17 -13.33 44.35 -8.03
N PRO A 18 -13.85 44.63 -6.82
CA PRO A 18 -13.03 45.26 -5.78
C PRO A 18 -11.84 44.36 -5.46
N LEU A 19 -10.63 44.93 -5.28
CA LEU A 19 -9.41 44.15 -5.03
C LEU A 19 -9.56 43.16 -3.86
N SER A 20 -10.43 43.48 -2.89
CA SER A 20 -10.82 42.59 -1.80
C SER A 20 -11.42 41.26 -2.30
N THR A 21 -12.26 41.29 -3.34
CA THR A 21 -12.83 40.10 -3.97
C THR A 21 -11.83 39.32 -4.81
N LEU A 22 -10.89 39.97 -5.50
CA LEU A 22 -9.77 39.29 -6.16
C LEU A 22 -8.87 38.58 -5.14
N GLY A 23 -8.55 39.23 -4.02
CA GLY A 23 -7.79 38.63 -2.92
C GLY A 23 -8.52 37.47 -2.24
N GLN A 24 -9.85 37.55 -2.10
CA GLN A 24 -10.66 36.44 -1.61
C GLN A 24 -10.67 35.26 -2.61
N ARG A 25 -10.80 35.55 -3.91
CA ARG A 25 -10.81 34.55 -4.98
C ARG A 25 -9.47 33.83 -5.09
N TYR A 26 -8.37 34.57 -4.96
CA TYR A 26 -7.02 34.02 -4.94
C TYR A 26 -6.79 33.14 -3.70
N ARG A 27 -7.21 33.58 -2.50
CA ARG A 27 -7.16 32.75 -1.28
C ARG A 27 -8.00 31.47 -1.40
N ASN A 28 -9.20 31.56 -1.95
CA ASN A 28 -10.05 30.38 -2.20
C ASN A 28 -9.40 29.43 -3.22
N TYR A 29 -8.78 29.97 -4.27
CA TYR A 29 -8.06 29.17 -5.26
C TYR A 29 -6.84 28.48 -4.66
N GLN A 30 -6.04 29.17 -3.85
CA GLN A 30 -4.94 28.57 -3.09
C GLN A 30 -5.42 27.49 -2.12
N GLN A 31 -6.53 27.73 -1.41
CA GLN A 31 -7.12 26.75 -0.49
C GLN A 31 -7.69 25.52 -1.22
N LEU A 32 -8.27 25.71 -2.41
CA LEU A 32 -8.71 24.63 -3.28
C LEU A 32 -7.52 23.82 -3.80
N GLN A 33 -6.45 24.49 -4.26
CA GLN A 33 -5.21 23.80 -4.66
C GLN A 33 -4.59 23.01 -3.52
N GLN A 34 -4.57 23.56 -2.30
CA GLN A 34 -4.05 22.88 -1.10
C GLN A 34 -4.91 21.67 -0.69
N LYS A 35 -6.24 21.78 -0.77
CA LYS A 35 -7.17 20.64 -0.59
C LYS A 35 -7.03 19.58 -1.69
N GLN A 36 -6.78 20.00 -2.93
CA GLN A 36 -6.60 19.12 -4.08
C GLN A 36 -5.26 18.36 -3.99
N GLN A 37 -4.20 18.99 -3.45
CA GLN A 37 -2.95 18.33 -3.08
C GLN A 37 -3.16 17.29 -1.96
N GLN A 38 -3.93 17.62 -0.91
CA GLN A 38 -4.28 16.65 0.14
C GLN A 38 -5.08 15.45 -0.40
N GLN A 39 -6.02 15.68 -1.33
CA GLN A 39 -6.79 14.60 -1.96
C GLN A 39 -5.95 13.72 -2.91
N LEU A 40 -4.85 14.23 -3.46
CA LEU A 40 -3.96 13.45 -4.34
C LEU A 40 -3.15 12.40 -3.58
N HIS A 41 -2.83 12.64 -2.30
CA HIS A 41 -2.10 11.68 -1.46
C HIS A 41 -3.00 10.61 -0.82
N LEU A 42 -4.30 10.90 -0.68
CA LEU A 42 -5.31 10.00 -0.15
C LEU A 42 -6.13 9.29 -1.24
N GLY A 43 -5.85 9.60 -2.51
CA GLY A 43 -6.56 9.05 -3.65
C GLY A 43 -6.02 7.69 -4.07
N ASN A 44 -6.74 6.64 -3.69
CA ASN A 44 -6.79 5.35 -4.40
C ASN A 44 -5.68 4.30 -4.14
N TYR A 45 -5.16 4.22 -2.92
CA TYR A 45 -4.54 2.98 -2.43
C TYR A 45 -5.40 2.47 -1.28
N GLU A 46 -5.84 1.21 -1.32
CA GLU A 46 -6.48 0.61 -0.15
C GLU A 46 -5.41 0.49 0.92
N SER A 47 -5.38 1.46 1.83
CA SER A 47 -4.50 1.42 2.98
C SER A 47 -5.01 0.31 3.87
N PHE A 48 -4.29 -0.81 3.96
CA PHE A 48 -4.63 -1.94 4.83
C PHE A 48 -4.33 -1.60 6.31
N SER A 49 -4.83 -0.45 6.78
CA SER A 49 -4.69 0.08 8.13
C SER A 49 -5.82 1.06 8.43
N PRO A 50 -6.43 1.02 9.63
CA PRO A 50 -7.43 1.99 10.05
C PRO A 50 -6.83 3.36 10.45
N THR A 51 -5.52 3.44 10.68
CA THR A 51 -4.85 4.64 11.20
C THR A 51 -3.63 4.99 10.36
N CYS A 52 -3.70 6.12 9.65
CA CYS A 52 -2.59 6.67 8.90
C CYS A 52 -2.50 8.18 9.09
N GLN A 53 -1.29 8.70 9.15
CA GLN A 53 -0.98 10.10 9.39
C GLN A 53 0.03 10.60 8.36
N LEU A 54 -0.07 11.88 8.02
CA LEU A 54 0.92 12.53 7.18
C LEU A 54 2.13 12.91 8.05
N GLY A 55 3.29 12.37 7.71
CA GLY A 55 4.58 12.69 8.28
C GLY A 55 5.07 14.08 7.90
N ARG A 56 6.25 14.44 8.42
CA ARG A 56 6.78 15.81 8.30
C ARG A 56 7.30 16.13 6.90
N GLU A 57 7.66 15.11 6.13
CA GLU A 57 8.14 15.24 4.76
C GLU A 57 7.02 14.97 3.74
N GLY A 58 5.77 14.84 4.21
CA GLY A 58 4.62 14.54 3.36
C GLY A 58 4.45 13.05 3.04
N GLU A 59 5.20 12.19 3.70
CA GLU A 59 5.05 10.74 3.64
C GLU A 59 3.80 10.29 4.42
N LEU A 60 3.10 9.27 3.95
CA LEU A 60 2.01 8.68 4.72
C LEU A 60 2.54 7.53 5.57
N LEU A 61 2.31 7.60 6.87
CA LEU A 61 2.73 6.61 7.85
C LEU A 61 1.51 6.01 8.55
N CYS A 62 1.39 4.70 8.48
CA CYS A 62 0.36 3.92 9.15
C CYS A 62 1.00 3.09 10.26
N ASP A 63 0.36 3.07 11.43
CA ASP A 63 0.88 2.41 12.64
C ASP A 63 0.12 1.14 13.02
N GLN A 64 -1.01 0.85 12.37
CA GLN A 64 -1.83 -0.33 12.63
C GLN A 64 -2.09 -1.14 11.36
N CYS A 65 -1.07 -1.79 10.80
CA CYS A 65 -1.29 -2.65 9.63
C CYS A 65 -2.20 -3.84 9.97
N GLN A 66 -3.11 -4.16 9.05
CA GLN A 66 -3.90 -5.38 9.10
C GLN A 66 -2.99 -6.62 9.08
N PRO A 67 -3.44 -7.77 9.61
CA PRO A 67 -2.69 -9.02 9.53
C PRO A 67 -2.32 -9.36 8.09
N GLY A 68 -1.06 -9.74 7.85
CA GLY A 68 -0.56 -10.05 6.52
C GLY A 68 0.05 -8.87 5.76
N TYR A 69 -0.02 -7.65 6.32
CA TYR A 69 0.48 -6.43 5.69
C TYR A 69 1.61 -5.78 6.50
N THR A 70 2.48 -5.06 5.81
CA THR A 70 3.63 -4.36 6.40
C THR A 70 4.06 -3.15 5.54
N GLY A 71 5.07 -2.44 6.02
CA GLY A 71 5.60 -1.23 5.40
C GLY A 71 4.97 0.05 5.94
N PRO A 72 5.53 1.22 5.59
CA PRO A 72 5.08 2.51 6.13
C PRO A 72 3.62 2.83 5.82
N ARG A 73 3.07 2.25 4.74
CA ARG A 73 1.68 2.46 4.30
C ARG A 73 0.83 1.20 4.37
N CYS A 74 1.35 0.13 4.99
CA CYS A 74 0.73 -1.19 4.98
C CYS A 74 0.41 -1.68 3.56
N ASP A 75 1.27 -1.36 2.60
CA ASP A 75 1.10 -1.55 1.16
C ASP A 75 1.95 -2.70 0.61
N ARG A 76 2.48 -3.54 1.48
CA ARG A 76 3.31 -4.70 1.15
C ARG A 76 2.89 -5.90 1.98
N CYS A 77 3.09 -7.10 1.48
CA CYS A 77 2.83 -8.31 2.25
C CYS A 77 3.92 -8.54 3.31
N SER A 78 3.50 -8.90 4.52
CA SER A 78 4.41 -9.32 5.58
C SER A 78 5.05 -10.67 5.28
N ASN A 79 6.09 -11.03 6.02
CA ASN A 79 6.74 -12.34 5.86
C ASN A 79 5.71 -13.49 6.04
N GLY A 80 5.76 -14.50 5.17
CA GLY A 80 4.76 -15.59 5.15
C GLY A 80 3.48 -15.28 4.38
N PHE A 81 3.38 -14.10 3.76
CA PHE A 81 2.25 -13.70 2.92
C PHE A 81 2.74 -13.26 1.54
N PHE A 82 1.89 -13.43 0.53
CA PHE A 82 2.16 -13.02 -0.84
C PHE A 82 0.97 -12.32 -1.48
N GLY A 83 1.24 -11.52 -2.51
CA GLY A 83 0.23 -10.84 -3.30
C GLY A 83 0.67 -9.48 -3.80
N ARG A 84 -0.28 -8.71 -4.34
CA ARG A 84 -0.03 -7.38 -4.92
C ARG A 84 -1.00 -6.33 -4.36
N PRO A 85 -0.88 -5.98 -3.08
CA PRO A 85 -1.80 -5.05 -2.41
C PRO A 85 -1.81 -3.63 -2.99
N SER A 86 -0.78 -3.23 -3.75
CA SER A 86 -0.76 -1.94 -4.44
C SER A 86 -1.56 -1.92 -5.75
N GLU A 87 -1.99 -3.08 -6.26
CA GLU A 87 -2.85 -3.17 -7.44
C GLU A 87 -4.34 -3.00 -7.06
N PRO A 88 -5.21 -2.44 -7.93
CA PRO A 88 -6.63 -2.32 -7.65
C PRO A 88 -7.28 -3.67 -7.33
N GLY A 89 -7.87 -3.80 -6.13
CA GLY A 89 -8.46 -5.05 -5.64
C GLY A 89 -7.44 -6.13 -5.25
N GLY A 90 -6.15 -5.80 -5.27
CA GLY A 90 -5.09 -6.68 -4.78
C GLY A 90 -5.15 -6.83 -3.26
N SER A 91 -4.64 -7.95 -2.76
CA SER A 91 -4.57 -8.24 -1.32
C SER A 91 -3.36 -9.13 -1.03
N CYS A 92 -3.03 -9.28 0.26
CA CYS A 92 -2.07 -10.26 0.74
C CYS A 92 -2.79 -11.49 1.26
N GLN A 93 -2.27 -12.66 0.89
CA GLN A 93 -2.78 -13.97 1.30
C GLN A 93 -1.64 -14.79 1.91
N PRO A 94 -1.92 -15.70 2.86
CA PRO A 94 -0.88 -16.55 3.44
C PRO A 94 -0.26 -17.47 2.38
N CYS A 95 1.04 -17.67 2.46
CA CYS A 95 1.75 -18.62 1.60
C CYS A 95 1.33 -20.06 1.91
N ASP A 96 1.05 -20.86 0.89
CA ASP A 96 0.63 -22.25 1.02
C ASP A 96 1.85 -23.19 1.19
N CYS A 97 2.48 -23.07 2.35
CA CYS A 97 3.69 -23.80 2.73
C CYS A 97 3.45 -24.68 3.97
N HIS A 98 2.22 -25.16 4.14
CA HIS A 98 1.78 -26.03 5.24
C HIS A 98 2.13 -25.52 6.65
N ASP A 99 2.17 -24.19 6.84
CA ASP A 99 2.67 -23.48 8.02
C ASP A 99 4.05 -23.95 8.51
N ASN A 100 4.88 -24.44 7.59
CA ASN A 100 6.21 -24.98 7.86
C ASN A 100 7.32 -24.02 7.41
N LEU A 101 7.05 -22.72 7.28
CA LEU A 101 8.04 -21.69 6.98
C LEU A 101 8.78 -21.22 8.24
N ASP A 102 10.02 -20.76 8.07
CA ASP A 102 10.76 -20.04 9.12
C ASP A 102 10.41 -18.54 9.10
N LEU A 103 9.30 -18.16 9.73
CA LEU A 103 8.85 -16.77 9.73
C LEU A 103 9.81 -15.79 10.45
N SER A 104 10.84 -16.28 11.16
CA SER A 104 11.88 -15.43 11.74
C SER A 104 12.84 -14.84 10.69
N ILE A 105 12.91 -15.47 9.51
CA ILE A 105 13.77 -15.05 8.40
C ILE A 105 12.90 -14.40 7.31
N PRO A 106 13.10 -13.10 6.98
CA PRO A 106 12.39 -12.43 5.91
C PRO A 106 12.58 -13.13 4.57
N GLY A 107 11.51 -13.21 3.77
CA GLY A 107 11.56 -13.83 2.44
C GLY A 107 11.48 -15.36 2.49
N SER A 108 10.88 -15.93 3.53
CA SER A 108 10.68 -17.39 3.63
C SER A 108 9.73 -17.95 2.58
N CYS A 109 8.84 -17.11 2.06
CA CYS A 109 8.21 -17.32 0.77
C CYS A 109 8.36 -16.07 -0.11
N ASP A 110 8.24 -16.26 -1.42
CA ASP A 110 8.26 -15.17 -2.39
C ASP A 110 7.00 -14.29 -2.21
N PRO A 111 7.17 -12.96 -2.01
CA PRO A 111 6.07 -12.08 -1.64
C PRO A 111 5.09 -11.79 -2.79
N ILE A 112 5.37 -12.24 -4.02
CA ILE A 112 4.52 -12.01 -5.19
C ILE A 112 3.84 -13.30 -5.66
N THR A 113 4.59 -14.39 -5.69
CA THR A 113 4.16 -15.69 -6.22
C THR A 113 3.70 -16.66 -5.13
N GLY A 114 4.13 -16.46 -3.88
CA GLY A 114 3.83 -17.36 -2.77
C GLY A 114 4.70 -18.62 -2.72
N GLN A 115 5.69 -18.75 -3.61
CA GLN A 115 6.59 -19.91 -3.63
C GLN A 115 7.34 -20.03 -2.30
N CYS A 116 7.34 -21.23 -1.70
CA CYS A 116 8.10 -21.51 -0.48
C CYS A 116 9.60 -21.54 -0.79
N LEU A 117 10.36 -20.67 -0.15
CA LEU A 117 11.81 -20.53 -0.37
C LEU A 117 12.61 -21.07 0.80
N LEU A 118 12.05 -21.01 2.01
CA LEU A 118 12.73 -21.45 3.23
C LEU A 118 11.77 -22.12 4.21
N CYS A 119 11.87 -23.44 4.31
CA CYS A 119 11.18 -24.22 5.32
C CYS A 119 11.89 -24.12 6.67
N ARG A 120 11.13 -24.24 7.76
CA ARG A 120 11.65 -24.34 9.12
C ARG A 120 12.51 -25.60 9.28
N GLN A 121 13.41 -25.57 10.25
CA GLN A 121 14.32 -26.67 10.49
C GLN A 121 13.61 -28.03 10.62
N GLY A 122 14.10 -29.03 9.89
CA GLY A 122 13.56 -30.38 9.85
C GLY A 122 12.47 -30.60 8.81
N TYR A 123 12.03 -29.56 8.11
CA TYR A 123 11.03 -29.60 7.05
C TYR A 123 11.66 -29.28 5.70
N GLY A 124 11.11 -29.85 4.64
CA GLY A 124 11.60 -29.73 3.27
C GLY A 124 10.49 -29.96 2.25
N GLY A 125 10.87 -30.08 0.99
CA GLY A 125 9.93 -30.11 -0.13
C GLY A 125 9.61 -28.71 -0.67
N SER A 126 9.07 -28.63 -1.89
CA SER A 126 8.78 -27.36 -2.55
C SER A 126 7.68 -26.55 -1.87
N SER A 127 6.83 -27.23 -1.09
CA SER A 127 5.75 -26.62 -0.31
C SER A 127 5.93 -26.85 1.19
N CYS A 128 7.15 -27.18 1.63
CA CYS A 128 7.44 -27.56 3.02
C CYS A 128 6.55 -28.72 3.52
N ASP A 129 6.30 -29.68 2.62
CA ASP A 129 5.35 -30.78 2.75
C ASP A 129 5.99 -32.12 3.09
N SER A 130 7.32 -32.17 3.19
CA SER A 130 8.08 -33.36 3.60
C SER A 130 8.97 -33.05 4.79
N CYS A 131 9.44 -34.10 5.47
CA CYS A 131 10.59 -33.94 6.35
C CYS A 131 11.85 -33.70 5.49
N ALA A 132 12.76 -32.90 6.02
CA ALA A 132 14.05 -32.64 5.37
C ALA A 132 14.92 -33.92 5.37
N ASP A 133 15.98 -33.93 4.56
CA ASP A 133 16.95 -35.02 4.54
C ASP A 133 17.53 -35.28 5.95
N GLY A 134 17.51 -36.55 6.37
CA GLY A 134 17.93 -36.97 7.72
C GLY A 134 16.89 -36.75 8.82
N TYR A 135 15.64 -36.39 8.46
CA TYR A 135 14.50 -36.30 9.39
C TYR A 135 13.39 -37.30 9.01
N HIS A 136 12.65 -37.77 10.00
CA HIS A 136 11.52 -38.68 9.84
C HIS A 136 10.29 -38.20 10.64
N GLY A 137 9.10 -38.60 10.20
CA GLY A 137 7.82 -38.21 10.82
C GLY A 137 6.77 -37.87 9.77
N ASP A 138 5.76 -37.10 10.18
CA ASP A 138 4.72 -36.54 9.32
C ASP A 138 4.80 -35.01 9.34
N ALA A 139 5.09 -34.44 8.17
CA ALA A 139 5.31 -33.01 7.98
C ALA A 139 4.01 -32.19 7.93
N ILE A 140 2.87 -32.83 7.64
CA ILE A 140 1.60 -32.14 7.35
C ILE A 140 0.66 -32.19 8.55
N THR A 141 0.34 -33.40 9.03
CA THR A 141 -0.73 -33.57 10.03
C THR A 141 -0.14 -33.55 11.44
N ALA A 142 0.83 -34.42 11.72
CA ALA A 142 1.45 -34.49 13.05
C ALA A 142 2.49 -33.39 13.29
N LYS A 143 3.07 -32.83 12.23
CA LYS A 143 4.12 -31.80 12.27
C LYS A 143 5.24 -32.19 13.26
N ASN A 144 5.76 -33.41 13.11
CA ASN A 144 6.70 -34.01 14.07
C ASN A 144 8.00 -34.51 13.43
N CYS A 145 8.49 -33.85 12.39
CA CYS A 145 9.79 -34.19 11.78
C CYS A 145 10.93 -34.12 12.81
N GLN A 146 11.57 -35.26 13.07
CA GLN A 146 12.64 -35.43 14.06
C GLN A 146 13.89 -36.01 13.38
N ARG A 147 15.07 -35.62 13.86
CA ARG A 147 16.34 -36.17 13.39
C ARG A 147 16.54 -37.56 13.99
N GLU A 148 16.97 -38.51 13.18
CA GLU A 148 17.44 -39.83 13.64
C GLU A 148 18.68 -39.75 14.53
#